data_AF-A0A0E2BCV8-F1
#
_entry.id   AF-A0A0E2BCV8-F1
#
_cell.length_a   1.000
_cell.length_b   1.000
_cell.length_c   1.000
_cell.angle_alpha   90.00
_cell.angle_beta   90.00
_cell.angle_gamma   90.00
#
_symmetry.space_group_name_H-M   'P 1'
#
loop_
_entity.id
_entity.type
_entity.pdbx_description
1 polymer ?
#
loop_
_entity_poly.entity_id
_entity_poly.type
_entity_poly.pdbx_seq_one_letter_code
_entity_poly.pdbx_strand_id
1 'polypeptide(L)'
;MIHKIKISKDFSDVVGHRSVSDGPNSGEEFRKKFLEPAIANNEIEKIEIDMDDTWGYPSSFLEEAFGGLVRLFGKEIVEMKIRIISNQDESLNSRIQSYIQKAEKETN
;
A
#
# COMPACT_ATOMS: atom_id res chain seq x y z
N MET A 1 0.56 -15.37 -10.81
CA MET A 1 1.76 -15.38 -9.93
C MET A 1 1.54 -14.53 -8.69
N ILE A 2 2.18 -14.89 -7.58
CA ILE A 2 2.19 -14.08 -6.35
C ILE A 2 3.46 -13.23 -6.31
N HIS A 3 3.30 -11.92 -6.20
CA HIS A 3 4.40 -10.98 -5.99
C HIS A 3 4.46 -10.61 -4.50
N LYS A 4 5.65 -10.65 -3.91
CA LYS A 4 5.87 -10.36 -2.48
C LYS A 4 6.69 -9.11 -2.34
N ILE A 5 6.25 -8.20 -1.48
CA ILE A 5 6.94 -6.96 -1.14
C ILE A 5 7.07 -6.92 0.39
N LYS A 6 8.28 -6.83 0.91
CA LYS A 6 8.53 -6.59 2.33
C LYS A 6 9.00 -5.16 2.51
N ILE A 7 8.16 -4.33 3.13
CA ILE A 7 8.39 -2.87 3.18
C ILE A 7 9.75 -2.54 3.82
N SER A 8 10.09 -3.19 4.93
CA SER A 8 11.35 -2.98 5.65
C SER A 8 12.62 -3.32 4.87
N LYS A 9 12.52 -4.13 3.80
CA LYS A 9 13.67 -4.54 2.97
C LYS A 9 13.67 -3.93 1.58
N ASP A 10 12.51 -3.91 0.95
CA ASP A 10 12.36 -3.49 -0.44
C ASP A 10 12.16 -1.98 -0.57
N PHE A 11 11.69 -1.32 0.50
CA PHE A 11 11.43 0.12 0.51
C PHE A 11 12.20 0.86 1.61
N SER A 12 11.80 0.69 2.87
CA SER A 12 12.44 1.30 4.04
C SER A 12 11.86 0.71 5.34
N ASP A 13 12.69 0.58 6.37
CA ASP A 13 12.27 0.26 7.74
C ASP A 13 11.69 1.48 8.48
N VAL A 14 12.04 2.69 8.04
CA VAL A 14 11.45 3.97 8.47
C VAL A 14 10.69 4.61 7.31
N VAL A 15 9.36 4.55 7.36
CA VAL A 15 8.49 5.15 6.35
C VAL A 15 8.20 6.63 6.65
N GLY A 16 8.00 7.39 5.58
CA GLY A 16 7.72 8.82 5.60
C GLY A 16 6.22 9.15 5.70
N HIS A 17 5.89 10.38 5.33
CA HIS A 17 4.53 10.92 5.38
C HIS A 17 3.73 10.59 4.11
N ARG A 18 2.84 11.52 3.70
CA ARG A 18 1.93 11.34 2.57
C ARG A 18 2.68 11.42 1.24
N SER A 19 3.25 12.58 0.95
CA SER A 19 3.77 12.94 -0.38
C SER A 19 5.29 13.01 -0.40
N VAL A 20 5.88 12.85 -1.59
CA VAL A 20 7.34 12.99 -1.78
C VAL A 20 7.87 14.38 -1.42
N SER A 21 7.00 15.39 -1.44
CA SER A 21 7.31 16.76 -1.00
C SER A 21 7.53 16.88 0.50
N ASP A 22 6.99 15.95 1.30
CA ASP A 22 7.08 15.96 2.77
C ASP A 22 8.31 15.20 3.29
N GLY A 23 9.09 14.58 2.38
CA GLY A 23 10.30 13.83 2.70
C GLY A 23 10.41 12.50 1.94
N PRO A 24 11.54 11.79 2.11
CA PRO A 24 11.77 10.49 1.49
C PRO A 24 10.83 9.41 2.07
N ASN A 25 10.71 8.29 1.35
CA ASN A 25 9.98 7.10 1.77
C ASN A 25 8.47 7.34 2.00
N SER A 26 7.86 8.23 1.23
CA SER A 26 6.46 8.60 1.38
C SER A 26 5.48 7.52 0.88
N GLY A 27 4.22 7.60 1.31
CA GLY A 27 3.15 6.71 0.83
C GLY A 27 2.95 6.81 -0.68
N GLU A 28 3.08 8.02 -1.23
CA GLU A 28 3.04 8.28 -2.67
C GLU A 28 4.17 7.57 -3.41
N GLU A 29 5.39 7.62 -2.85
CA GLU A 29 6.55 6.96 -3.44
C GLU A 29 6.38 5.44 -3.46
N PHE A 30 5.96 4.86 -2.34
CA PHE A 30 5.69 3.43 -2.23
C PHE A 30 4.61 2.99 -3.24
N ARG A 31 3.50 3.74 -3.32
CA ARG A 31 2.42 3.48 -4.26
C ARG A 31 2.92 3.47 -5.70
N LYS A 32 3.59 4.54 -6.13
CA LYS A 32 4.04 4.71 -7.53
C LYS A 32 5.11 3.71 -7.94
N LYS A 33 6.06 3.41 -7.04
CA LYS A 33 7.22 2.55 -7.38
C LYS A 33 6.92 1.06 -7.25
N PHE A 34 6.02 0.66 -6.35
CA PHE A 34 5.78 -0.75 -6.04
C PHE A 34 4.35 -1.18 -6.36
N LEU A 35 3.34 -0.50 -5.82
CA LEU A 35 1.95 -0.98 -5.89
C LEU A 35 1.31 -0.79 -7.27
N GLU A 36 1.48 0.38 -7.88
CA GLU A 36 0.95 0.68 -9.22
C GLU A 36 1.49 -0.27 -10.30
N PRO A 37 2.81 -0.46 -10.46
CA PRO A 37 3.33 -1.38 -11.47
C PRO A 37 2.94 -2.83 -11.17
N ALA A 38 2.86 -3.23 -9.90
CA ALA A 38 2.45 -4.57 -9.53
C ALA A 38 0.97 -4.85 -9.83
N ILE A 39 0.06 -3.88 -9.58
CA ILE A 39 -1.36 -4.02 -9.93
C ILE A 39 -1.56 -4.01 -11.44
N ALA A 40 -0.86 -3.15 -12.16
CA ALA A 40 -0.97 -3.03 -13.62
C ALA A 40 -0.44 -4.27 -14.37
N ASN A 41 0.43 -5.06 -13.74
CA ASN A 41 0.90 -6.31 -14.33
C ASN A 41 -0.19 -7.41 -14.23
N ASN A 42 -0.67 -7.86 -15.39
CA ASN A 42 -1.70 -8.90 -15.51
C ASN A 42 -1.22 -10.30 -15.14
N GLU A 43 0.09 -10.57 -15.11
CA GLU A 43 0.66 -11.84 -14.68
C GLU A 43 0.67 -11.99 -13.14
N ILE A 44 0.57 -10.85 -12.44
CA ILE A 44 0.49 -10.79 -10.98
C ILE A 44 -0.99 -10.90 -10.58
N GLU A 45 -1.32 -12.06 -10.02
CA GLU A 45 -2.66 -12.37 -9.51
C GLU A 45 -2.85 -11.82 -8.09
N LYS A 46 -1.77 -11.81 -7.30
CA LYS A 46 -1.81 -11.37 -5.90
C LYS A 46 -0.51 -10.68 -5.49
N ILE A 47 -0.65 -9.64 -4.68
CA ILE A 47 0.43 -8.86 -4.11
C ILE A 47 0.37 -9.06 -2.59
N GLU A 48 1.36 -9.76 -2.05
CA GLU A 48 1.52 -9.92 -0.60
C GLU A 48 2.47 -8.85 -0.08
N ILE A 49 1.95 -7.99 0.79
CA ILE A 49 2.70 -6.88 1.38
C ILE A 49 2.97 -7.22 2.84
N ASP A 50 4.25 -7.48 3.14
CA ASP A 50 4.75 -7.70 4.48
C ASP A 50 5.10 -6.34 5.12
N MET A 51 4.31 -6.00 6.13
CA MET A 51 4.39 -4.75 6.89
C MET A 51 5.30 -4.87 8.12
N ASP A 52 5.77 -6.07 8.45
CA ASP A 52 6.57 -6.35 9.65
C ASP A 52 8.01 -5.78 9.51
N ASP A 53 8.66 -5.61 10.66
CA ASP A 53 10.03 -5.11 10.84
C ASP A 53 10.19 -3.63 10.42
N THR A 54 9.14 -2.82 10.59
CA THR A 54 9.16 -1.36 10.40
C THR A 54 8.92 -0.63 11.73
N TRP A 55 9.33 0.63 11.81
CA TRP A 55 9.12 1.49 12.99
C TRP A 55 7.70 2.07 13.11
N GLY A 56 6.73 1.44 12.46
CA GLY A 56 5.32 1.83 12.45
C GLY A 56 4.92 2.68 11.24
N TYR A 57 3.61 2.80 11.03
CA TYR A 57 3.05 3.44 9.85
C TYR A 57 2.19 4.66 10.20
N PRO A 58 2.58 5.85 9.73
CA PRO A 58 1.74 7.04 9.78
C PRO A 58 0.41 6.80 9.07
N SER A 59 -0.68 7.32 9.63
CA SER A 59 -2.01 7.24 9.01
C SER A 59 -2.05 7.87 7.61
N SER A 60 -1.28 8.94 7.40
CA SER A 60 -1.14 9.60 6.09
C SER A 60 -0.41 8.74 5.07
N PHE A 61 0.58 7.95 5.49
CA PHE A 61 1.26 6.98 4.63
C PHE A 61 0.28 5.91 4.15
N LEU A 62 -0.47 5.29 5.07
CA LEU A 62 -1.42 4.22 4.74
C LEU A 62 -2.53 4.72 3.82
N GLU A 63 -3.07 5.91 4.09
CA GLU A 63 -4.13 6.50 3.28
C GLU A 63 -3.65 6.81 1.86
N GLU A 64 -2.45 7.38 1.69
CA GLU A 64 -1.91 7.67 0.36
C GLU A 64 -1.54 6.39 -0.38
N ALA A 65 -0.90 5.44 0.30
CA ALA A 65 -0.46 4.19 -0.31
C ALA A 65 -1.65 3.36 -0.82
N PHE A 66 -2.67 3.15 0.01
CA PHE A 66 -3.79 2.24 -0.29
C PHE A 66 -5.02 2.98 -0.81
N GLY A 67 -5.38 4.10 -0.19
CA GLY A 67 -6.49 4.94 -0.67
C GLY A 67 -6.16 5.59 -2.02
N GLY A 68 -4.92 6.08 -2.20
CA GLY A 68 -4.45 6.57 -3.50
C GLY A 68 -4.48 5.49 -4.58
N LEU A 69 -4.21 4.23 -4.22
CA LEU A 69 -4.26 3.12 -5.17
C LEU A 69 -5.70 2.78 -5.58
N VAL A 70 -6.66 2.84 -4.65
CA VAL A 70 -8.10 2.69 -4.95
C VAL A 70 -8.57 3.77 -5.92
N ARG A 71 -8.13 5.02 -5.75
CA ARG A 71 -8.48 6.13 -6.65
C ARG A 71 -8.10 5.84 -8.10
N LEU A 72 -6.99 5.15 -8.33
CA LEU A 72 -6.51 4.81 -9.68
C LEU A 72 -7.18 3.55 -10.25
N PHE A 73 -7.17 2.44 -9.51
CA PHE A 73 -7.58 1.14 -10.05
C PHE A 73 -9.01 0.76 -9.72
N GLY A 74 -9.58 1.35 -8.68
CA GLY A 74 -10.88 0.98 -8.12
C GLY A 74 -10.76 -0.05 -7.00
N LYS A 75 -11.74 -0.01 -6.10
CA LYS A 75 -11.76 -0.76 -4.85
C LYS A 75 -11.71 -2.27 -5.06
N GLU A 76 -12.53 -2.78 -5.98
CA GLU A 76 -12.64 -4.21 -6.28
C GLU A 76 -11.30 -4.84 -6.69
N ILE A 77 -10.53 -4.15 -7.55
CA ILE A 77 -9.22 -4.64 -8.00
C ILE A 77 -8.24 -4.66 -6.84
N VAL A 78 -8.22 -3.61 -6.03
CA VAL A 78 -7.30 -3.49 -4.89
C VAL A 78 -7.59 -4.57 -3.85
N GLU A 79 -8.85 -4.79 -3.48
CA GLU A 79 -9.25 -5.83 -2.53
C GLU A 79 -8.96 -7.25 -3.03
N MET A 80 -9.15 -7.49 -4.33
CA MET A 80 -8.88 -8.79 -4.92
C MET A 80 -7.38 -9.10 -4.98
N LYS A 81 -6.56 -8.11 -5.35
CA LYS A 81 -5.12 -8.30 -5.57
C LYS A 81 -4.29 -8.18 -4.30
N ILE A 82 -4.66 -7.33 -3.33
CA ILE A 82 -3.80 -7.05 -2.17
C ILE A 82 -4.08 -8.01 -1.02
N ARG A 83 -2.99 -8.54 -0.44
CA ARG A 83 -2.99 -9.23 0.84
C ARG A 83 -1.94 -8.61 1.75
N ILE A 84 -2.35 -8.21 2.94
CA ILE A 84 -1.48 -7.64 3.96
C ILE A 84 -1.02 -8.75 4.92
N ILE A 85 0.27 -8.75 5.24
CA ILE A 85 0.89 -9.57 6.29
C ILE A 85 1.37 -8.58 7.35
N SER A 86 0.89 -8.71 8.58
CA SER A 86 1.19 -7.80 9.69
C SER A 86 1.15 -8.56 11.02
N ASN A 87 2.10 -9.47 11.23
CA ASN A 87 2.11 -10.32 12.42
C ASN A 87 2.56 -9.56 13.68
N GLN A 88 3.28 -8.44 13.53
CA GLN A 88 3.73 -7.60 14.64
C GLN A 88 2.67 -6.58 15.10
N ASP A 89 1.80 -6.13 14.18
CA ASP A 89 0.69 -5.22 14.46
C ASP A 89 -0.55 -5.61 13.63
N GLU A 90 -1.42 -6.43 14.22
CA GLU A 90 -2.66 -6.88 13.59
C GLU A 90 -3.62 -5.72 13.25
N SER A 91 -3.49 -4.56 13.91
CA SER A 91 -4.34 -3.40 13.65
C SER A 91 -4.11 -2.80 12.26
N LEU A 92 -2.95 -3.04 11.65
CA LEU A 92 -2.64 -2.54 10.31
C LEU A 92 -3.62 -3.08 9.27
N ASN A 93 -4.03 -4.35 9.39
CA ASN A 93 -5.05 -4.93 8.51
C ASN A 93 -6.34 -4.11 8.54
N SER A 94 -6.91 -3.87 9.73
CA SER A 94 -8.18 -3.15 9.85
C SER A 94 -8.06 -1.67 9.46
N ARG A 95 -6.93 -1.02 9.77
CA ARG A 95 -6.65 0.36 9.36
C ARG A 95 -6.57 0.49 7.84
N ILE A 96 -5.80 -0.37 7.17
CA ILE A 96 -5.65 -0.37 5.71
C ILE A 96 -7.00 -0.65 5.05
N GLN A 97 -7.73 -1.66 5.53
CA GLN A 97 -9.06 -1.94 5.03
C GLN A 97 -9.99 -0.73 5.19
N SER A 98 -9.93 0.00 6.30
CA SER A 98 -10.71 1.24 6.46
C SER A 98 -10.38 2.30 5.40
N TYR A 99 -9.11 2.46 5.03
CA TYR A 99 -8.73 3.39 3.96
C TYR A 99 -9.18 2.92 2.58
N ILE A 100 -9.07 1.62 2.29
CA ILE A 100 -9.59 1.03 1.04
C ILE A 100 -11.10 1.24 0.93
N GLN A 101 -11.84 1.01 2.03
CA GLN A 101 -13.30 1.18 2.05
C GLN A 101 -13.74 2.64 1.90
N LYS A 102 -13.01 3.59 2.47
CA LYS A 102 -13.33 5.01 2.42
C LYS A 102 -12.97 5.68 1.08
N ALA A 103 -12.04 5.09 0.33
CA ALA A 103 -11.63 5.62 -0.96
C ALA A 103 -12.58 5.17 -2.07
N GLU A 104 -12.75 6.02 -3.08
CA GLU A 104 -13.53 5.75 -4.29
C GLU A 104 -12.67 6.02 -5.51
N LYS A 105 -12.96 5.33 -6.61
CA LYS A 105 -12.23 5.52 -7.87
C LYS A 105 -12.48 6.94 -8.39
N GLU A 106 -11.41 7.63 -8.79
CA GLU A 106 -11.55 8.94 -9.44
C GLU A 106 -11.99 8.72 -10.89
N THR A 107 -13.25 9.06 -11.19
CA THR A 107 -13.73 9.24 -12.56
C THR A 107 -13.25 10.60 -13.06
N ASN A 108 -12.19 10.59 -13.86
CA ASN A 108 -11.87 11.70 -14.77
C ASN A 108 -12.67 11.57 -16.07
#